data_AF-A0A2E7FEA5-F1
#
_entry.id   AF-A0A2E7FEA5-F1
#
_cell.length_a   1.000
_cell.length_b   1.000
_cell.length_c   1.000
_cell.angle_alpha   90.00
_cell.angle_beta   90.00
_cell.angle_gamma   90.00
#
_symmetry.space_group_name_H-M   'P 1'
#
loop_
_entity.id
_entity.type
_entity.pdbx_description
1 polymer ?
#
loop_
_entity_poly.entity_id
_entity_poly.type
_entity_poly.pdbx_seq_one_letter_code
_entity_poly.pdbx_strand_id
1 'polypeptide(L)'
;MKRYLFILLLLPLLSFSQSIEDKPKKDSLKITINDIESFKNAAGINLDEVIVRDDSLISVLIKRNGKEYIFNPKEYDDLQVDSIRKSLQWQKMGLNEYGIATKAFNLIEGIRRRLTGIQIADPSTGLIRLRVPGSINNAQVIPAFIIDGQVFIIPNRIVQDAIQKGIPLWSYYPPILLDDIIDVQVLSSLAETTKYGLFGSAGVIKITTKNSLNQ
;
A
#
# COMPACT_ATOMS: atom_id res chain seq x y z
N MET A 1 -4.11 -70.41 -59.69
CA MET A 1 -2.78 -69.79 -59.46
C MET A 1 -2.84 -68.31 -59.78
N LYS A 2 -2.75 -67.44 -58.77
CA LYS A 2 -2.33 -66.03 -58.86
C LYS A 2 -2.15 -65.54 -57.41
N ARG A 3 -0.90 -65.28 -57.02
CA ARG A 3 -0.53 -64.58 -55.79
C ARG A 3 -0.30 -63.12 -56.17
N TYR A 4 -1.00 -62.20 -55.52
CA TYR A 4 -0.54 -60.82 -55.41
C TYR A 4 -0.62 -60.39 -53.95
N LEU A 5 0.50 -59.83 -53.53
CA LEU A 5 0.90 -59.38 -52.21
C LEU A 5 0.21 -58.02 -51.94
N PHE A 6 -0.59 -57.93 -50.88
CA PHE A 6 -1.12 -56.66 -50.37
C PHE A 6 -0.32 -56.32 -49.10
N ILE A 7 0.46 -55.24 -49.16
CA ILE A 7 1.10 -54.63 -47.98
C ILE A 7 0.12 -53.58 -47.46
N LEU A 8 -0.46 -53.83 -46.28
CA LEU A 8 -1.33 -52.91 -45.56
C LEU A 8 -0.48 -52.10 -44.57
N LEU A 9 -0.45 -50.78 -44.73
CA LEU A 9 0.14 -49.84 -43.78
C LEU A 9 -0.76 -49.69 -42.55
N LEU A 10 -0.20 -49.95 -41.36
CA LEU A 10 -0.78 -49.69 -40.05
C LEU A 10 -0.69 -48.19 -39.71
N LEU A 11 -1.82 -47.57 -39.34
CA LEU A 11 -1.89 -46.32 -38.59
C LEU A 11 -2.68 -46.58 -37.30
N PRO A 12 -2.15 -46.24 -36.10
CA PRO A 12 -2.92 -46.35 -34.87
C PRO A 12 -3.87 -45.16 -34.72
N LEU A 13 -5.11 -45.49 -34.36
CA LEU A 13 -6.14 -44.56 -33.89
C LEU A 13 -5.66 -43.88 -32.58
N LEU A 14 -5.42 -42.57 -32.62
CA LEU A 14 -5.33 -41.76 -31.41
C LEU A 14 -6.75 -41.36 -31.00
N SER A 15 -7.24 -41.99 -29.94
CA SER A 15 -8.48 -41.64 -29.25
C SER A 15 -8.35 -40.28 -28.58
N PHE A 16 -9.26 -39.36 -28.91
CA PHE A 16 -9.48 -38.13 -28.15
C PHE A 16 -9.92 -38.49 -26.72
N SER A 17 -9.06 -38.19 -25.74
CA SER A 17 -9.45 -38.14 -24.33
C SER A 17 -10.08 -36.78 -24.07
N GLN A 18 -11.41 -36.75 -23.89
CA GLN A 18 -12.10 -35.58 -23.38
C GLN A 18 -11.72 -35.42 -21.90
N SER A 19 -10.89 -34.41 -21.60
CA SER A 19 -10.73 -33.95 -20.21
C SER A 19 -12.06 -33.37 -19.76
N ILE A 20 -12.71 -34.04 -18.81
CA ILE A 20 -13.87 -33.51 -18.10
C ILE A 20 -13.38 -32.30 -17.30
N GLU A 21 -13.77 -31.11 -17.75
CA GLU A 21 -13.61 -29.86 -17.00
C GLU A 21 -14.57 -29.91 -15.80
N ASP A 22 -14.03 -30.23 -14.62
CA ASP A 22 -14.74 -30.05 -13.35
C ASP A 22 -14.94 -28.55 -13.11
N LYS A 23 -16.13 -28.04 -13.47
CA LYS A 23 -16.54 -26.68 -13.11
C LYS A 23 -16.71 -26.61 -11.59
N PRO A 24 -16.01 -25.72 -10.88
CA PRO A 24 -16.23 -25.55 -9.45
C PRO A 24 -17.67 -25.10 -9.20
N LYS A 25 -18.37 -25.83 -8.32
CA LYS A 25 -19.70 -25.47 -7.81
C LYS A 25 -19.63 -24.07 -7.19
N LYS A 26 -20.34 -23.13 -7.81
CA LYS A 26 -20.49 -21.75 -7.36
C LYS A 26 -21.46 -21.70 -6.18
N ASP A 27 -20.98 -22.07 -4.99
CA ASP A 27 -21.64 -21.68 -3.75
C ASP A 27 -21.29 -20.22 -3.48
N SER A 28 -22.09 -19.30 -4.06
CA SER A 28 -21.97 -17.86 -3.82
C SER A 28 -22.41 -17.54 -2.39
N LEU A 29 -21.49 -17.67 -1.44
CA LEU A 29 -21.65 -17.13 -0.10
C LEU A 29 -21.67 -15.61 -0.19
N LYS A 30 -22.79 -15.03 0.24
CA LYS A 30 -23.02 -13.59 0.30
C LYS A 30 -22.08 -13.00 1.36
N ILE A 31 -21.04 -12.31 0.90
CA ILE A 31 -20.00 -11.70 1.73
C ILE A 31 -20.65 -10.62 2.61
N THR A 32 -20.47 -10.73 3.92
CA THR A 32 -20.95 -9.77 4.92
C THR A 32 -19.91 -8.68 5.18
N ILE A 33 -20.31 -7.56 5.79
CA ILE A 33 -19.40 -6.46 6.13
C ILE A 33 -18.23 -6.93 7.02
N ASN A 34 -18.45 -7.95 7.86
CA ASN A 34 -17.41 -8.59 8.67
C ASN A 34 -16.35 -9.32 7.82
N ASP A 35 -16.73 -9.80 6.63
CA ASP A 35 -15.82 -10.43 5.69
C ASP A 35 -14.91 -9.40 4.98
N ILE A 36 -15.37 -8.15 4.87
CA ILE A 36 -14.61 -7.01 4.32
C ILE A 36 -13.60 -6.49 5.36
N GLU A 37 -13.97 -6.42 6.64
CA GLU A 37 -13.02 -6.08 7.71
C GLU A 37 -11.96 -7.18 7.90
N SER A 38 -12.33 -8.45 7.75
CA SER A 38 -11.35 -9.55 7.78
C SER A 38 -10.48 -9.64 6.53
N PHE A 39 -10.93 -9.09 5.38
CA PHE A 39 -10.10 -8.83 4.20
C PHE A 39 -9.10 -7.68 4.43
N LYS A 40 -9.51 -6.58 5.06
CA LYS A 40 -8.62 -5.46 5.45
C LYS A 40 -7.62 -5.85 6.54
N ASN A 41 -8.02 -6.70 7.49
CA ASN A 41 -7.18 -7.19 8.58
C ASN A 41 -6.27 -8.37 8.17
N ALA A 42 -6.33 -8.83 6.91
CA ALA A 42 -5.50 -9.92 6.40
C ALA A 42 -4.11 -9.41 6.02
N ALA A 43 -3.27 -9.14 7.02
CA ALA A 43 -1.83 -8.83 6.92
C ALA A 43 -0.97 -9.98 6.35
N GLY A 44 -1.45 -10.74 5.35
CA GLY A 44 -0.77 -11.94 4.88
C GLY A 44 -1.26 -12.53 3.56
N ILE A 45 -1.89 -11.74 2.69
CA ILE A 45 -2.18 -12.19 1.31
C ILE A 45 -0.91 -11.93 0.48
N ASN A 46 -0.29 -12.99 -0.03
CA ASN A 46 0.85 -12.88 -0.95
C ASN A 46 0.31 -12.71 -2.39
N LEU A 47 1.00 -11.95 -3.24
CA LEU A 47 0.54 -11.64 -4.59
C LEU A 47 0.45 -12.84 -5.52
N ASP A 48 1.21 -13.89 -5.21
CA ASP A 48 1.14 -15.18 -5.90
C ASP A 48 -0.25 -15.83 -5.74
N GLU A 49 -1.03 -15.40 -4.76
CA GLU A 49 -2.39 -15.88 -4.50
C GLU A 49 -3.45 -15.09 -5.28
N VAL A 50 -3.06 -14.02 -5.99
CA VAL A 50 -3.94 -13.10 -6.73
C VAL A 50 -3.86 -13.36 -8.25
N ILE A 51 -4.90 -13.98 -8.81
CA ILE A 51 -5.03 -14.18 -10.27
C ILE A 51 -6.06 -13.19 -10.81
N VAL A 52 -5.62 -12.30 -11.72
CA VAL A 52 -6.50 -11.38 -12.46
C VAL A 52 -7.02 -12.11 -13.69
N ARG A 53 -8.35 -12.22 -13.82
CA ARG A 53 -8.98 -12.80 -15.02
C ARG A 53 -9.69 -11.70 -15.83
N ASP A 54 -9.24 -11.56 -17.08
CA ASP A 54 -9.78 -10.80 -18.21
C ASP A 54 -9.87 -9.26 -18.13
N ASP A 55 -9.57 -8.64 -19.27
CA ASP A 55 -9.30 -7.22 -19.52
C ASP A 55 -10.51 -6.27 -19.40
N SER A 56 -11.51 -6.57 -18.57
CA SER A 56 -12.65 -5.66 -18.40
C SER A 56 -13.24 -5.58 -17.00
N LEU A 57 -13.07 -6.58 -16.14
CA LEU A 57 -13.69 -6.59 -14.82
C LEU A 57 -12.81 -7.43 -13.89
N ILE A 58 -11.92 -6.75 -13.15
CA ILE A 58 -10.89 -7.34 -12.30
C ILE A 58 -11.52 -8.36 -11.33
N SER A 59 -11.59 -9.62 -11.74
CA SER A 59 -11.93 -10.72 -10.85
C SER A 59 -10.64 -11.15 -10.18
N VAL A 60 -10.47 -10.76 -8.90
CA VAL A 60 -9.31 -11.16 -8.10
C VAL A 60 -9.69 -12.46 -7.41
N LEU A 61 -9.07 -13.56 -7.85
CA LEU A 61 -9.07 -14.80 -7.09
C LEU A 61 -8.03 -14.67 -5.99
N ILE A 62 -8.41 -14.86 -4.72
CA ILE A 62 -7.49 -14.90 -3.59
C ILE A 62 -7.51 -16.30 -2.98
N LYS A 63 -6.35 -16.93 -2.83
CA LYS A 63 -6.21 -18.24 -2.19
C LYS A 63 -5.66 -18.09 -0.78
N ARG A 64 -6.49 -18.23 0.25
CA ARG A 64 -6.04 -18.17 1.66
C ARG A 64 -6.48 -19.42 2.42
N ASN A 65 -5.55 -20.11 3.07
CA ASN A 65 -5.81 -21.34 3.83
C ASN A 65 -6.63 -22.38 3.04
N GLY A 66 -6.37 -22.50 1.74
CA GLY A 66 -7.11 -23.41 0.83
C GLY A 66 -8.51 -22.95 0.43
N LYS A 67 -8.94 -21.74 0.79
CA LYS A 67 -10.22 -21.15 0.36
C LYS A 67 -10.00 -20.13 -0.76
N GLU A 68 -10.89 -20.17 -1.75
CA GLU A 68 -10.92 -19.27 -2.90
C GLU A 68 -11.95 -18.16 -2.70
N TYR A 69 -11.52 -16.90 -2.83
CA TYR A 69 -12.40 -15.73 -2.78
C TYR A 69 -12.39 -15.06 -4.14
N ILE A 70 -13.57 -14.82 -4.72
CA ILE A 70 -13.73 -14.14 -6.01
C ILE A 70 -14.25 -12.73 -5.74
N PHE A 71 -13.42 -11.73 -6.01
CA PHE A 71 -13.82 -10.33 -5.94
C PHE A 71 -14.52 -9.92 -7.25
N ASN A 72 -15.76 -9.42 -7.17
CA ASN A 72 -16.46 -8.85 -8.31
C ASN A 72 -16.58 -7.32 -8.13
N PRO A 73 -15.84 -6.49 -8.90
CA PRO A 73 -15.82 -5.05 -8.73
C PRO A 73 -17.20 -4.39 -8.86
N LYS A 74 -18.14 -5.02 -9.57
CA LYS A 74 -19.51 -4.51 -9.76
C LYS A 74 -20.35 -4.46 -8.48
N GLU A 75 -19.90 -5.12 -7.43
CA GLU A 75 -20.57 -5.16 -6.12
C GLU A 75 -20.06 -4.07 -5.16
N TYR A 76 -19.07 -3.28 -5.61
CA TYR A 76 -18.40 -2.26 -4.81
C TYR A 76 -18.52 -0.90 -5.49
N ASP A 77 -18.48 0.16 -4.68
CA ASP A 77 -18.38 1.51 -5.21
C ASP A 77 -16.96 1.78 -5.75
N ASP A 78 -16.85 2.80 -6.60
CA ASP A 78 -15.58 3.16 -7.25
C ASP A 78 -14.46 3.49 -6.23
N LEU A 79 -14.81 4.05 -5.06
CA LEU A 79 -13.85 4.41 -4.02
C LEU A 79 -13.25 3.17 -3.35
N GLN A 80 -14.08 2.14 -3.11
CA GLN A 80 -13.66 0.86 -2.57
C GLN A 80 -12.75 0.12 -3.55
N VAL A 81 -13.11 0.10 -4.83
CA VAL A 81 -12.28 -0.50 -5.89
C VAL A 81 -10.91 0.19 -5.97
N ASP A 82 -10.88 1.52 -5.90
CA ASP A 82 -9.62 2.28 -5.92
C ASP A 82 -8.77 2.04 -4.67
N SER A 83 -9.38 1.90 -3.50
CA SER A 83 -8.68 1.54 -2.25
C SER A 83 -8.00 0.17 -2.36
N ILE A 84 -8.73 -0.83 -2.86
CA ILE A 84 -8.21 -2.20 -3.07
C ILE A 84 -7.07 -2.19 -4.10
N ARG A 85 -7.26 -1.49 -5.21
CA ARG A 85 -6.23 -1.36 -6.26
C ARG A 85 -4.94 -0.77 -5.69
N LYS A 86 -5.03 0.29 -4.88
CA LYS A 86 -3.86 0.91 -4.23
C LYS A 86 -3.18 -0.05 -3.26
N SER A 87 -3.94 -0.75 -2.42
CA SER A 87 -3.40 -1.76 -1.49
C SER A 87 -2.60 -2.84 -2.22
N LEU A 88 -3.16 -3.40 -3.29
CA LEU A 88 -2.48 -4.42 -4.09
C LEU A 88 -1.21 -3.86 -4.76
N GLN A 89 -1.24 -2.62 -5.24
CA GLN A 89 -0.05 -1.97 -5.79
C GLN A 89 1.06 -1.81 -4.74
N TRP A 90 0.71 -1.47 -3.50
CA TRP A 90 1.68 -1.36 -2.41
C TRP A 90 2.31 -2.68 -2.03
N GLN A 91 1.50 -3.73 -1.90
CA GLN A 91 1.99 -5.07 -1.63
C GLN A 91 2.94 -5.54 -2.75
N LYS A 92 2.68 -5.19 -4.03
CA LYS A 92 3.60 -5.49 -5.16
C LYS A 92 4.97 -4.86 -5.03
N MET A 93 5.05 -3.76 -4.28
CA MET A 93 6.29 -3.06 -4.01
C MET A 93 6.96 -3.54 -2.71
N GLY A 94 6.44 -4.58 -2.06
CA GLY A 94 6.95 -5.10 -0.78
C GLY A 94 6.59 -4.24 0.44
N LEU A 95 5.54 -3.41 0.32
CA LEU A 95 5.01 -2.58 1.42
C LEU A 95 3.79 -3.29 2.06
N ASN A 96 3.34 -2.80 3.21
CA ASN A 96 2.04 -3.23 3.76
C ASN A 96 0.86 -2.67 2.93
N GLU A 97 -0.36 -3.07 3.27
CA GLU A 97 -1.61 -2.66 2.63
C GLU A 97 -1.84 -1.14 2.64
N TYR A 98 -1.19 -0.41 3.55
CA TYR A 98 -1.27 1.04 3.69
C TYR A 98 -0.16 1.79 2.94
N GLY A 99 0.78 1.08 2.29
CA GLY A 99 1.90 1.67 1.56
C GLY A 99 3.09 2.06 2.45
N ILE A 100 3.26 1.36 3.58
CA ILE A 100 4.34 1.57 4.55
C ILE A 100 5.37 0.45 4.44
N ALA A 101 6.65 0.80 4.39
CA ALA A 101 7.75 -0.16 4.45
C ALA A 101 8.06 -0.50 5.91
N THR A 102 7.41 -1.53 6.46
CA THR A 102 7.46 -1.81 7.91
C THR A 102 8.79 -2.31 8.43
N LYS A 103 9.64 -2.86 7.55
CA LYS A 103 11.02 -3.27 7.84
C LYS A 103 12.06 -2.15 7.69
N ALA A 104 11.61 -0.93 7.40
CA ALA A 104 12.50 0.21 7.22
C ALA A 104 13.22 0.57 8.52
N PHE A 105 14.41 1.15 8.38
CA PHE A 105 15.24 1.50 9.54
C PHE A 105 14.70 2.71 10.29
N ASN A 106 14.05 3.64 9.59
CA ASN A 106 13.49 4.85 10.19
C ASN A 106 12.15 5.26 9.58
N LEU A 107 11.48 6.20 10.24
CA LEU A 107 10.16 6.69 9.85
C LEU A 107 10.10 7.17 8.39
N ILE A 108 11.14 7.85 7.91
CA ILE A 108 11.12 8.50 6.60
C ILE A 108 11.29 7.52 5.47
N GLU A 109 12.16 6.55 5.65
CA GLU A 109 12.20 5.39 4.78
C GLU A 109 10.86 4.65 4.79
N GLY A 110 10.30 4.40 5.98
CA GLY A 110 9.03 3.69 6.18
C GLY A 110 7.87 4.32 5.43
N ILE A 111 7.72 5.64 5.50
CA ILE A 111 6.59 6.36 4.90
C ILE A 111 6.91 6.99 3.54
N ARG A 112 8.11 6.76 2.97
CA ARG A 112 8.61 7.47 1.78
C ARG A 112 7.63 7.48 0.60
N ARG A 113 6.95 6.36 0.37
CA ARG A 113 5.99 6.18 -0.74
C ARG A 113 4.68 6.97 -0.53
N ARG A 114 4.39 7.36 0.71
CA ARG A 114 3.26 8.20 1.07
C ARG A 114 3.55 9.69 0.99
N LEU A 115 4.83 10.08 1.00
CA LEU A 115 5.26 11.47 0.93
C LEU A 115 5.20 11.99 -0.51
N THR A 116 3.99 12.15 -1.04
CA THR A 116 3.76 12.63 -2.41
C THR A 116 3.83 14.16 -2.48
N GLY A 117 4.31 14.70 -3.61
CA GLY A 117 4.33 16.15 -3.85
C GLY A 117 5.28 16.96 -2.97
N ILE A 118 6.27 16.31 -2.36
CA ILE A 118 7.28 16.96 -1.51
C ILE A 118 8.55 17.31 -2.30
N GLN A 119 9.39 18.18 -1.75
CA GLN A 119 10.65 18.57 -2.40
C GLN A 119 11.81 17.68 -2.01
N ILE A 120 11.94 17.38 -0.71
CA ILE A 120 13.02 16.56 -0.16
C ILE A 120 12.41 15.59 0.83
N ALA A 121 12.72 14.30 0.67
CA ALA A 121 12.69 13.29 1.72
C ALA A 121 13.94 12.45 1.57
N ASP A 122 14.93 12.75 2.41
CA ASP A 122 16.20 12.03 2.44
C ASP A 122 16.20 11.07 3.64
N PRO A 123 16.11 9.75 3.42
CA PRO A 123 16.13 8.77 4.50
C PRO A 123 17.45 8.70 5.27
N SER A 124 18.57 9.12 4.67
CA SER A 124 19.89 9.04 5.30
C SER A 124 20.04 10.11 6.38
N THR A 125 19.69 11.35 6.05
CA THR A 125 19.73 12.49 6.97
C THR A 125 18.42 12.69 7.74
N GLY A 126 17.32 12.09 7.29
CA GLY A 126 15.98 12.33 7.82
C GLY A 126 15.41 13.69 7.43
N LEU A 127 16.06 14.45 6.55
CA LEU A 127 15.57 15.77 6.14
C LEU A 127 14.29 15.64 5.31
N ILE A 128 13.23 16.32 5.74
CA ILE A 128 12.01 16.51 4.95
C ILE A 128 11.77 17.99 4.66
N ARG A 129 11.48 18.31 3.40
CA ARG A 129 10.97 19.63 3.00
C ARG A 129 9.77 19.48 2.10
N LEU A 130 8.65 20.07 2.53
CA LEU A 130 7.41 20.09 1.76
C LEU A 130 7.33 21.33 0.85
N ARG A 131 8.03 22.42 1.19
CA ARG A 131 7.98 23.74 0.52
C ARG A 131 9.37 24.26 0.19
N VAL A 132 9.42 25.25 -0.72
CA VAL A 132 10.67 25.86 -1.18
C VAL A 132 11.36 26.55 0.00
N PRO A 133 12.65 26.26 0.26
CA PRO A 133 13.41 26.98 1.28
C PRO A 133 13.52 28.47 0.92
N GLY A 134 13.34 29.36 1.89
CA GLY A 134 13.40 30.81 1.68
C GLY A 134 12.07 31.51 1.44
N SER A 135 10.93 30.81 1.51
CA SER A 135 9.64 31.50 1.65
C SER A 135 9.64 32.32 2.94
N ILE A 136 9.32 33.61 2.84
CA ILE A 136 9.16 34.56 3.95
C ILE A 136 8.18 34.04 5.02
N ASN A 137 7.29 33.14 4.62
CA ASN A 137 6.27 32.53 5.48
C ASN A 137 6.74 31.23 6.15
N ASN A 138 7.96 30.74 5.92
CA ASN A 138 8.45 29.51 6.53
C ASN A 138 9.19 29.82 7.85
N ALA A 139 8.45 29.83 8.96
CA ALA A 139 9.01 29.97 10.30
C ALA A 139 9.70 28.68 10.82
N GLN A 140 9.51 27.53 10.14
CA GLN A 140 10.05 26.22 10.51
C GLN A 140 10.96 25.66 9.40
N VAL A 141 11.96 24.88 9.78
CA VAL A 141 12.92 24.26 8.84
C VAL A 141 12.40 22.94 8.27
N ILE A 142 11.63 22.18 9.07
CA ILE A 142 11.02 20.90 8.70
C ILE A 142 9.53 20.92 9.07
N PRO A 143 8.68 20.09 8.43
CA PRO A 143 7.25 20.06 8.72
C PRO A 143 6.96 19.61 10.16
N ALA A 144 5.81 20.03 10.68
CA ALA A 144 5.27 19.45 11.91
C ALA A 144 4.66 18.07 11.63
N PHE A 145 4.68 17.19 12.61
CA PHE A 145 4.01 15.90 12.57
C PHE A 145 2.72 15.96 13.39
N ILE A 146 1.64 15.36 12.89
CA ILE A 146 0.40 15.19 13.65
C ILE A 146 0.12 13.70 13.75
N ILE A 147 0.13 13.15 14.96
CA ILE A 147 -0.05 11.72 15.20
C ILE A 147 -1.38 11.55 15.94
N ASP A 148 -2.37 10.95 15.29
CA ASP A 148 -3.71 10.75 15.88
C ASP A 148 -4.30 12.02 16.50
N GLY A 149 -4.09 13.16 15.81
CA GLY A 149 -4.55 14.49 16.26
C GLY A 149 -3.59 15.23 17.20
N GLN A 150 -2.57 14.58 17.75
CA GLN A 150 -1.57 15.21 18.62
C GLN A 150 -0.44 15.84 17.80
N VAL A 151 -0.08 17.07 18.16
CA VAL A 151 0.96 17.83 17.46
C VAL A 151 2.34 17.46 18.01
N PHE A 152 3.26 17.05 17.13
CA PHE A 152 4.66 16.80 17.42
C PHE A 152 5.55 17.73 16.59
N ILE A 153 6.34 18.56 17.27
CA ILE A 153 7.20 19.57 16.65
C ILE A 153 8.61 19.38 17.13
N ILE A 154 9.55 19.45 16.19
CA ILE A 154 10.98 19.44 16.49
C ILE A 154 11.45 20.90 16.43
N PRO A 155 11.91 21.48 17.55
CA PRO A 155 12.33 22.88 17.57
C PRO A 155 13.45 23.16 16.56
N ASN A 156 13.36 24.29 15.84
CA ASN A 156 14.38 24.71 14.86
C ASN A 156 15.82 24.66 15.40
N ARG A 157 16.04 25.01 16.67
CA ARG A 157 17.37 24.92 17.30
C ARG A 157 17.95 23.50 17.27
N ILE A 158 17.12 22.48 17.50
CA ILE A 158 17.52 21.07 17.47
C ILE A 158 17.80 20.65 16.03
N VAL A 159 16.96 21.07 15.08
CA VAL A 159 17.15 20.78 13.66
C VAL A 159 18.48 21.35 13.16
N GLN A 160 18.77 22.61 13.48
CA GLN A 160 20.01 23.28 13.08
C GLN A 160 21.23 22.64 13.73
N ASP A 161 21.17 22.34 15.02
CA ASP A 161 22.25 21.66 15.76
C ASP A 161 22.53 20.26 15.18
N ALA A 162 21.49 19.48 14.88
CA ALA A 162 21.61 18.17 14.27
C ALA A 162 22.25 18.23 12.87
N ILE A 163 21.82 19.19 12.03
CA ILE A 163 22.42 19.42 10.71
C ILE A 163 23.91 19.79 10.85
N GLN A 164 24.25 20.70 11.76
CA GLN A 164 25.64 21.12 11.98
C GLN A 164 26.54 19.98 12.48
N LYS A 165 26.00 19.11 13.32
CA LYS A 165 26.73 17.97 13.90
C LYS A 165 26.68 16.71 13.04
N GLY A 166 25.97 16.72 11.91
CA GLY A 166 25.75 15.54 11.07
C GLY A 166 24.93 14.43 11.74
N ILE A 167 24.11 14.79 12.74
CA ILE A 167 23.20 13.86 13.41
C ILE A 167 21.96 13.71 12.54
N PRO A 168 21.54 12.48 12.19
CA PRO A 168 20.32 12.30 11.40
C PRO A 168 19.07 12.80 12.13
N LEU A 169 18.26 13.60 11.44
CA LEU A 169 17.04 14.21 11.97
C LEU A 169 15.98 13.17 12.33
N TRP A 170 15.97 12.02 11.67
CA TRP A 170 15.02 10.95 11.98
C TRP A 170 15.19 10.40 13.41
N SER A 171 16.31 10.65 14.08
CA SER A 171 16.51 10.31 15.50
C SER A 171 15.64 11.16 16.45
N TYR A 172 15.12 12.29 15.97
CA TYR A 172 14.24 13.19 16.74
C TYR A 172 12.77 13.07 16.35
N TYR A 173 12.44 12.15 15.43
CA TYR A 173 11.09 12.02 14.89
C TYR A 173 10.18 11.28 15.88
N PRO A 174 8.85 11.41 15.75
CA PRO A 174 7.92 10.71 16.64
C PRO A 174 8.25 9.21 16.72
N PRO A 175 8.34 8.62 17.93
CA PRO A 175 8.59 7.20 18.08
C PRO A 175 7.30 6.43 17.78
N ILE A 176 7.12 6.04 16.52
CA ILE A 176 5.93 5.32 16.04
C ILE A 176 6.37 3.99 15.43
N LEU A 177 5.67 2.92 15.79
CA LEU A 177 5.85 1.63 15.15
C LEU A 177 5.30 1.67 13.72
N LEU A 178 6.14 1.34 12.75
CA LEU A 178 5.75 1.41 11.33
C LEU A 178 4.57 0.47 11.01
N ASP A 179 4.47 -0.67 11.68
CA ASP A 179 3.35 -1.61 11.55
C ASP A 179 2.02 -1.03 12.03
N ASP A 180 2.03 0.02 12.85
CA ASP A 180 0.81 0.64 13.38
C ASP A 180 0.27 1.76 12.49
N ILE A 181 1.04 2.20 11.49
CA ILE A 181 0.63 3.29 10.58
C ILE A 181 -0.38 2.75 9.56
N ILE A 182 -1.55 3.38 9.51
CA ILE A 182 -2.63 3.04 8.55
C ILE A 182 -2.87 4.14 7.51
N ASP A 183 -2.48 5.38 7.80
CA ASP A 183 -2.54 6.45 6.81
C ASP A 183 -1.46 7.51 7.06
N VAL A 184 -1.02 8.12 5.97
CA VAL A 184 -0.09 9.26 5.98
C VAL A 184 -0.56 10.27 4.96
N GLN A 185 -0.82 11.49 5.43
CA GLN A 185 -1.30 12.61 4.62
C GLN A 185 -0.32 13.77 4.69
N VAL A 186 0.07 14.28 3.53
CA VAL A 186 0.93 15.47 3.41
C VAL A 186 0.03 16.69 3.18
N LEU A 187 0.12 17.67 4.07
CA LEU A 187 -0.51 18.98 3.93
C LEU A 187 0.55 20.00 3.56
N SER A 188 0.69 20.26 2.27
CA SER A 188 1.72 21.16 1.74
C SER A 188 1.19 22.56 1.48
N SER A 189 -0.13 22.80 1.38
CA SER A 189 -0.67 24.14 1.14
C SER A 189 -0.83 24.95 2.44
N LEU A 190 -0.68 26.29 2.36
CA LEU A 190 -0.87 27.17 3.52
C LEU A 190 -2.32 27.13 4.02
N ALA A 191 -3.29 27.04 3.11
CA ALA A 191 -4.70 26.97 3.47
C ALA A 191 -5.01 25.77 4.37
N GLU A 192 -4.44 24.59 4.06
CA GLU A 192 -4.62 23.38 4.87
C GLU A 192 -3.90 23.43 6.22
N THR A 193 -2.80 24.18 6.30
CA THR A 193 -1.94 24.21 7.50
C THR A 193 -2.15 25.41 8.42
N THR A 194 -2.98 26.39 8.01
CA THR A 194 -3.26 27.61 8.80
C THR A 194 -3.80 27.29 10.20
N LYS A 195 -4.59 26.22 10.33
CA LYS A 195 -5.12 25.76 11.63
C LYS A 195 -4.06 25.33 12.65
N TYR A 196 -2.83 25.08 12.19
CA TYR A 196 -1.68 24.74 13.06
C TYR A 196 -0.78 25.95 13.33
N GLY A 197 -1.20 27.17 12.94
CA GLY A 197 -0.47 28.41 13.16
C GLY A 197 0.97 28.38 12.63
N LEU A 198 1.90 28.91 13.40
CA LEU A 198 3.32 28.98 13.04
C LEU A 198 3.97 27.60 12.85
N PHE A 199 3.44 26.54 13.44
CA PHE A 199 3.99 25.19 13.30
C PHE A 199 3.67 24.55 11.95
N GLY A 200 2.55 24.96 11.33
CA GLY A 200 2.16 24.54 9.98
C GLY A 200 2.89 25.27 8.86
N SER A 201 3.82 26.18 9.19
CA SER A 201 4.46 27.06 8.22
C SER A 201 5.38 26.32 7.23
N ALA A 202 5.97 25.20 7.64
CA ALA A 202 6.78 24.34 6.75
C ALA A 202 5.96 23.20 6.11
N GLY A 203 4.63 23.25 6.28
CA GLY A 203 3.71 22.16 5.96
C GLY A 203 3.56 21.18 7.13
N VAL A 204 2.69 20.18 6.96
CA VAL A 204 2.35 19.20 8.00
C VAL A 204 2.32 17.79 7.42
N ILE A 205 2.86 16.81 8.16
CA ILE A 205 2.68 15.39 7.89
C ILE A 205 1.75 14.83 8.94
N LYS A 206 0.55 14.44 8.55
CA LYS A 206 -0.37 13.72 9.42
C LYS A 206 -0.15 12.23 9.29
N ILE A 207 -0.10 11.54 10.41
CA ILE A 207 0.00 10.09 10.51
C ILE A 207 -1.19 9.63 11.36
N THR A 208 -1.91 8.66 10.82
CA THR A 208 -3.00 7.98 11.52
C THR A 208 -2.53 6.58 11.82
N THR A 209 -2.65 6.18 13.09
CA THR A 209 -2.28 4.84 13.55
C THR A 209 -3.51 3.99 13.85
N LYS A 210 -3.32 2.69 14.02
CA LYS A 210 -4.36 1.75 14.47
C LYS A 210 -5.00 2.18 15.80
N ASN A 211 -4.28 2.91 16.65
CA ASN A 211 -4.81 3.37 17.94
C ASN A 211 -5.91 4.43 17.80
N SER A 212 -5.92 5.19 16.71
CA SER A 212 -6.99 6.16 16.43
C SER A 212 -8.36 5.54 16.23
N LEU A 213 -8.43 4.25 15.90
CA LEU A 213 -9.70 3.52 15.72
C LEU A 213 -10.36 3.13 17.05
N ASN A 214 -9.65 3.29 18.17
CA ASN A 214 -10.10 2.93 19.51
C ASN A 214 -10.48 4.15 20.37
N GLN A 215 -10.51 5.35 19.80
CA GLN A 215 -10.88 6.61 20.46
C GLN A 215 -12.22 7.13 19.93
#